data_AF-A0A355VA44-F1
#
_entry.id   AF-A0A355VA44-F1
#
_cell.length_a   1.000
_cell.length_b   1.000
_cell.length_c   1.000
_cell.angle_alpha   90.00
_cell.angle_beta   90.00
_cell.angle_gamma   90.00
#
_symmetry.space_group_name_H-M   'P 1'
#
loop_
_entity.id
_entity.type
_entity.pdbx_description
1 polymer ?
#
loop_
_entity_poly.entity_id
_entity_poly.type
_entity_poly.pdbx_seq_one_letter_code
_entity_poly.pdbx_strand_id
1 'polypeptide(L)'
;MKLIIKLLAGIVLGILLGLLAPQGLTRILVTVKDLFGELLFFTIPLLILFYISSGIAALPRNSGRMLGRSLGFAYLSTLIAGTAAFIVAALIVPGLTSAPDVLNGDGAVVLEPYVTVTIPPLFNVMTALMLAFIMGLGISATRAEGLQKLADQGRDIIQWLLEKAIIPLLPVYIAGVFAEMAAAGTVFVTLRTFGVVLAMAVILHWVWIVTLFSIAGLRTGQSPVRLIRNMLPAYFTAL
;
A
#
# COMPACT_ATOMS: atom_id res chain seq x y z
N MET A 1 7.63 15.09 2.58
CA MET A 1 8.87 15.34 1.80
C MET A 1 10.11 14.66 2.39
N LYS A 2 10.45 14.86 3.69
CA LYS A 2 11.63 14.19 4.31
C LYS A 2 11.61 12.66 4.20
N LEU A 3 10.45 12.02 4.27
CA LEU A 3 10.32 10.58 4.14
C LEU A 3 10.64 10.08 2.72
N ILE A 4 10.04 10.69 1.68
CA ILE A 4 10.29 10.30 0.28
C ILE A 4 11.80 10.31 -0.03
N ILE A 5 12.51 11.35 0.40
CA ILE A 5 13.98 11.44 0.22
C ILE A 5 14.69 10.29 0.94
N LYS A 6 14.27 9.94 2.17
CA LYS A 6 14.82 8.79 2.91
C LYS A 6 14.53 7.47 2.21
N LEU A 7 13.34 7.28 1.64
CA LEU A 7 13.00 6.06 0.90
C LEU A 7 13.83 5.95 -0.37
N LEU A 8 13.96 7.03 -1.15
CA LEU A 8 14.82 7.07 -2.34
C LEU A 8 16.28 6.80 -1.97
N ALA A 9 16.78 7.39 -0.89
CA ALA A 9 18.12 7.08 -0.37
C ALA A 9 18.24 5.60 0.01
N GLY A 10 17.23 5.02 0.67
CA GLY A 10 17.18 3.59 0.97
C GLY A 10 17.26 2.72 -0.29
N ILE A 11 16.52 3.06 -1.35
CA ILE A 11 16.58 2.37 -2.64
C ILE A 11 17.99 2.43 -3.22
N VAL A 12 18.56 3.63 -3.37
CA VAL A 12 19.89 3.83 -3.96
C VAL A 12 20.97 3.13 -3.14
N LEU A 13 20.96 3.31 -1.82
CA LEU A 13 21.92 2.65 -0.92
C LEU A 13 21.76 1.13 -0.94
N GLY A 14 20.53 0.62 -0.96
CA GLY A 14 20.25 -0.81 -1.09
C GLY A 14 20.85 -1.39 -2.36
N ILE A 15 20.62 -0.75 -3.50
CA ILE A 15 21.20 -1.17 -4.78
C ILE A 15 22.73 -1.16 -4.72
N LEU A 16 23.34 -0.07 -4.25
CA LEU A 16 24.81 0.04 -4.17
C LEU A 16 25.40 -1.04 -3.25
N LEU A 17 24.80 -1.28 -2.09
CA LEU A 17 25.27 -2.29 -1.15
C LEU A 17 25.06 -3.70 -1.71
N GLY A 18 23.94 -4.00 -2.37
CA GLY A 18 23.72 -5.31 -2.98
C GLY A 18 24.67 -5.61 -4.16
N LEU A 19 25.13 -4.60 -4.89
CA LEU A 19 26.07 -4.76 -6.01
C LEU A 19 27.55 -4.79 -5.58
N LEU A 20 27.93 -3.98 -4.58
CA LEU A 20 29.33 -3.72 -4.25
C LEU A 20 29.78 -4.34 -2.92
N ALA A 21 28.86 -4.59 -1.98
CA ALA A 21 29.23 -5.05 -0.65
C ALA A 21 29.53 -6.57 -0.62
N PRO A 22 30.40 -7.03 0.29
CA PRO A 22 30.58 -8.44 0.55
C PRO A 22 29.27 -9.10 0.98
N GLN A 23 29.07 -10.37 0.59
CA GLN A 23 27.84 -11.11 0.88
C GLN A 23 27.45 -11.09 2.36
N GLY A 24 28.41 -11.08 3.28
CA GLY A 24 28.12 -11.01 4.71
C GLY A 24 27.41 -9.71 5.13
N LEU A 25 27.81 -8.56 4.58
CA LEU A 25 27.15 -7.28 4.87
C LEU A 25 25.75 -7.23 4.25
N THR A 26 25.60 -7.75 3.03
CA THR A 26 24.30 -7.82 2.35
C THR A 26 23.33 -8.73 3.11
N ARG A 27 23.79 -9.88 3.63
CA ARG A 27 22.98 -10.78 4.46
C ARG A 27 22.52 -10.16 5.78
N ILE A 28 23.30 -9.24 6.38
CA ILE A 28 22.84 -8.47 7.55
C ILE A 28 21.62 -7.62 7.16
N LEU A 29 21.67 -6.92 6.02
CA LEU A 29 20.54 -6.11 5.55
C LEU A 29 19.29 -6.97 5.25
N VAL A 30 19.48 -8.14 4.64
CA VAL A 30 18.39 -9.11 4.41
C VAL A 30 17.78 -9.57 5.74
N THR A 31 18.61 -9.85 6.75
CA THR A 31 18.15 -10.24 8.09
C THR A 31 17.31 -9.13 8.74
N VAL A 32 17.78 -7.87 8.69
CA VAL A 32 17.01 -6.74 9.23
C VAL A 32 15.70 -6.54 8.45
N LYS A 33 15.74 -6.69 7.12
CA LYS A 33 14.55 -6.65 6.27
C LYS A 33 13.52 -7.68 6.72
N ASP A 34 13.92 -8.93 6.91
CA ASP A 34 12.98 -10.01 7.25
C ASP A 34 12.39 -9.83 8.65
N LEU A 35 13.22 -9.54 9.65
CA LEU A 35 12.75 -9.28 11.02
C LEU A 35 11.77 -8.10 11.07
N PHE A 36 12.06 -7.03 10.35
CA PHE A 36 11.15 -5.88 10.25
C PHE A 36 9.90 -6.20 9.43
N GLY A 37 10.04 -6.98 8.37
CA GLY A 37 8.92 -7.43 7.54
C GLY A 37 7.88 -8.19 8.37
N GLU A 38 8.33 -9.11 9.22
CA GLU A 38 7.48 -9.87 10.16
C GLU A 38 6.71 -8.93 11.10
N LEU A 39 7.39 -7.96 11.71
CA LEU A 39 6.73 -6.94 12.55
C LEU A 39 5.72 -6.10 11.76
N LEU A 40 6.06 -5.69 10.54
CA LEU A 40 5.20 -4.90 9.66
C LEU A 40 3.93 -5.68 9.30
N PHE A 41 4.08 -6.92 8.81
CA PHE A 41 2.96 -7.77 8.41
C PHE A 41 2.05 -8.15 9.58
N PHE A 42 2.62 -8.34 10.78
CA PHE A 42 1.84 -8.52 12.01
C PHE A 42 0.99 -7.29 12.36
N THR A 43 1.52 -6.09 12.09
CA THR A 43 0.87 -4.82 12.46
C THR A 43 -0.24 -4.41 11.48
N ILE A 44 -0.18 -4.81 10.21
CA ILE A 44 -1.19 -4.47 9.17
C ILE A 44 -2.63 -4.82 9.58
N PRO A 45 -2.94 -6.04 10.04
CA PRO A 45 -4.28 -6.39 10.51
C PRO A 45 -4.78 -5.52 11.67
N LEU A 46 -3.89 -5.13 12.58
CA LEU A 46 -4.22 -4.26 13.72
C LEU A 46 -4.50 -2.82 13.26
N LEU A 47 -3.73 -2.32 12.30
CA LEU A 47 -3.97 -1.04 11.65
C LEU A 47 -5.39 -1.00 11.09
N ILE A 48 -5.73 -1.99 10.28
CA ILE A 48 -7.05 -2.13 9.68
C ILE A 48 -8.13 -2.17 10.76
N LEU A 49 -7.98 -3.05 11.76
CA LEU A 49 -8.96 -3.23 12.83
C LEU A 49 -9.25 -1.92 13.55
N PHE A 50 -8.24 -1.25 14.07
CA PHE A 50 -8.46 -0.06 14.90
C PHE A 50 -8.79 1.20 14.09
N TYR A 51 -8.09 1.46 12.98
CA TYR A 51 -8.38 2.65 12.16
C TYR A 51 -9.77 2.60 11.54
N ILE A 52 -10.14 1.44 10.97
CA ILE A 52 -11.44 1.33 10.29
C ILE A 52 -12.57 1.26 11.32
N SER A 53 -12.41 0.52 12.43
CA SER A 53 -13.44 0.51 13.49
C SER A 53 -13.68 1.90 14.06
N SER A 54 -12.60 2.62 14.42
CA SER A 54 -12.67 4.00 14.93
C SER A 54 -13.31 4.94 13.89
N GLY A 55 -12.84 4.89 12.63
CA GLY A 55 -13.34 5.74 11.55
C GLY A 55 -14.82 5.54 11.25
N ILE A 56 -15.31 4.29 11.23
CA ILE A 56 -16.73 3.99 11.01
C ILE A 56 -17.56 4.36 12.24
N ALA A 57 -17.08 4.06 13.45
CA ALA A 57 -17.77 4.38 14.70
C ALA A 57 -17.99 5.89 14.88
N ALA A 58 -17.07 6.72 14.39
CA ALA A 58 -17.14 8.17 14.46
C ALA A 58 -18.16 8.82 13.50
N LEU A 59 -18.80 8.05 12.61
CA LEU A 59 -19.74 8.60 11.64
C LEU A 59 -21.01 9.15 12.33
N PRO A 60 -21.57 10.29 11.86
CA PRO A 60 -22.79 10.88 12.41
C PRO A 60 -23.97 9.91 12.40
N ARG A 61 -24.92 10.11 13.31
CA ARG A 61 -26.14 9.29 13.45
C ARG A 61 -26.85 9.08 12.10
N ASN A 62 -27.38 7.87 11.89
CA ASN A 62 -28.10 7.46 10.67
C ASN A 62 -27.29 7.56 9.36
N SER A 63 -25.98 7.76 9.44
CA SER A 63 -25.10 7.72 8.26
C SER A 63 -24.97 6.32 7.67
N GLY A 64 -25.47 5.25 8.31
CA GLY A 64 -25.40 3.88 7.79
C GLY A 64 -25.96 3.74 6.37
N ARG A 65 -27.05 4.45 6.03
CA ARG A 65 -27.60 4.46 4.66
C ARG A 65 -26.72 5.22 3.68
N MET A 66 -26.08 6.31 4.12
CA MET A 66 -25.12 7.06 3.31
C MET A 66 -23.84 6.26 3.09
N LEU A 67 -23.29 5.65 4.15
CA LEU A 67 -22.15 4.76 4.13
C LEU A 67 -22.40 3.56 3.21
N GLY A 68 -23.53 2.89 3.34
CA GLY A 68 -23.89 1.76 2.47
C GLY A 68 -23.96 2.15 0.99
N ARG A 69 -24.52 3.33 0.68
CA ARG A 69 -24.52 3.86 -0.70
C ARG A 69 -23.11 4.19 -1.18
N SER A 70 -22.32 4.91 -0.38
CA SER A 70 -20.94 5.25 -0.72
C SER A 70 -20.08 4.01 -0.91
N LEU A 71 -20.24 2.99 -0.07
CA LEU A 71 -19.58 1.69 -0.21
C LEU A 71 -20.02 0.99 -1.51
N GLY A 72 -21.32 0.93 -1.79
CA GLY A 72 -21.82 0.35 -3.03
C GLY A 72 -21.23 1.03 -4.27
N PHE A 73 -21.21 2.37 -4.29
CA PHE A 73 -20.57 3.14 -5.36
C PHE A 73 -19.06 2.90 -5.43
N ALA A 74 -18.37 2.85 -4.29
CA ALA A 74 -16.93 2.60 -4.24
C ALA A 74 -16.59 1.20 -4.76
N TYR A 75 -17.26 0.15 -4.31
CA TYR A 75 -17.03 -1.22 -4.77
C TYR A 75 -17.34 -1.39 -6.26
N LEU A 76 -18.45 -0.83 -6.74
CA LEU A 76 -18.78 -0.87 -8.17
C LEU A 76 -17.74 -0.11 -9.00
N SER A 77 -17.32 1.08 -8.54
CA SER A 77 -16.24 1.84 -9.17
C SER A 77 -14.93 1.05 -9.19
N THR A 78 -14.56 0.41 -8.09
CA THR A 78 -13.33 -0.41 -7.99
C THR A 78 -13.39 -1.60 -8.92
N LEU A 79 -14.54 -2.27 -9.03
CA LEU A 79 -14.71 -3.40 -9.95
C LEU A 79 -14.55 -2.94 -11.41
N ILE A 80 -15.23 -1.86 -11.80
CA ILE A 80 -15.14 -1.33 -13.17
C ILE A 80 -13.71 -0.85 -13.48
N ALA A 81 -13.11 -0.06 -12.59
CA ALA A 81 -11.75 0.43 -12.76
C ALA A 81 -10.72 -0.71 -12.78
N GLY A 82 -10.88 -1.70 -11.91
CA GLY A 82 -10.03 -2.88 -11.83
C GLY A 82 -10.13 -3.75 -13.07
N THR A 83 -11.33 -4.00 -13.59
CA THR A 83 -11.53 -4.72 -14.86
C THR A 83 -10.95 -3.94 -16.04
N ALA A 84 -11.14 -2.62 -16.11
CA ALA A 84 -10.55 -1.79 -17.15
C ALA A 84 -9.01 -1.82 -17.08
N ALA A 85 -8.44 -1.68 -15.88
CA ALA A 85 -7.00 -1.76 -15.66
C ALA A 85 -6.45 -3.15 -16.03
N PHE A 86 -7.17 -4.22 -15.70
CA PHE A 86 -6.80 -5.58 -16.10
C PHE A 86 -6.77 -5.74 -17.62
N ILE A 87 -7.79 -5.29 -18.34
CA ILE A 87 -7.84 -5.38 -19.81
C ILE A 87 -6.67 -4.59 -20.41
N VAL A 88 -6.44 -3.36 -19.96
CA VAL A 88 -5.35 -2.52 -20.45
C VAL A 88 -3.99 -3.16 -20.16
N ALA A 89 -3.79 -3.67 -18.95
CA ALA A 89 -2.56 -4.34 -18.56
C ALA A 89 -2.31 -5.62 -19.38
N ALA A 90 -3.34 -6.45 -19.57
CA ALA A 90 -3.24 -7.69 -20.34
C ALA A 90 -2.87 -7.46 -21.81
N LEU A 91 -3.30 -6.34 -22.40
CA LEU A 91 -3.00 -5.99 -23.78
C LEU A 91 -1.64 -5.29 -23.95
N ILE A 92 -1.27 -4.43 -23.00
CA ILE A 92 -0.09 -3.54 -23.14
C ILE A 92 1.16 -4.13 -22.49
N VAL A 93 1.05 -4.70 -21.28
CA VAL A 93 2.23 -5.13 -20.50
C VAL A 93 3.07 -6.17 -21.23
N PRO A 94 2.51 -7.24 -21.85
CA PRO A 94 3.32 -8.23 -22.56
C PRO A 94 4.22 -7.65 -23.66
N GLY A 95 3.78 -6.59 -24.34
CA GLY A 95 4.54 -5.90 -25.38
C GLY A 95 5.61 -4.95 -24.84
N LEU A 96 5.47 -4.46 -23.60
CA LEU A 96 6.43 -3.53 -22.97
C LEU A 96 7.48 -4.24 -22.11
N THR A 97 7.13 -5.42 -21.60
CA THR A 97 7.99 -6.26 -20.76
C THR A 97 8.35 -7.52 -21.54
N SER A 98 9.07 -7.37 -22.67
CA SER A 98 9.69 -8.52 -23.32
C SER A 98 10.52 -9.25 -22.27
N ALA A 99 10.15 -10.49 -21.92
CA ALA A 99 10.84 -11.27 -20.92
C ALA A 99 12.30 -11.43 -21.38
N PRO A 100 13.30 -10.86 -20.68
CA PRO A 100 14.65 -11.32 -20.90
C PRO A 100 14.70 -12.77 -20.40
N ASP A 101 15.21 -13.69 -21.22
CA ASP A 101 15.51 -15.11 -20.90
C ASP A 101 16.41 -15.29 -19.65
N VAL A 102 16.81 -14.20 -19.01
CA VAL A 102 17.69 -14.09 -17.84
C VAL A 102 17.03 -14.62 -16.57
N LEU A 103 15.71 -14.87 -16.54
CA LEU A 103 15.05 -15.51 -15.40
C LEU A 103 15.26 -17.04 -15.35
N ASN A 104 15.84 -17.65 -16.40
CA ASN A 104 16.19 -19.08 -16.43
C ASN A 104 17.67 -19.35 -16.11
N GLY A 105 18.41 -18.36 -15.60
CA GLY A 105 19.78 -18.57 -15.16
C GLY A 105 19.83 -19.21 -13.77
N ASP A 106 20.34 -20.44 -13.68
CA ASP A 106 20.73 -21.21 -12.48
C ASP A 106 21.74 -20.49 -11.53
N GLY A 107 21.89 -19.16 -11.63
CA GLY A 107 22.91 -18.36 -10.96
C GLY A 107 22.39 -17.22 -10.08
N ALA A 108 21.07 -17.10 -9.86
CA ALA A 108 20.55 -16.11 -8.92
C ALA A 108 20.95 -16.50 -7.48
N VAL A 109 21.92 -15.78 -6.92
CA VAL A 109 22.35 -16.00 -5.53
C VAL A 109 21.22 -15.52 -4.61
N VAL A 110 20.42 -16.45 -4.09
CA VAL A 110 19.45 -16.16 -3.03
C VAL A 110 20.22 -16.06 -1.72
N LEU A 111 20.26 -14.85 -1.15
CA LEU A 111 20.92 -14.61 0.12
C LEU A 111 19.97 -14.95 1.26
N GLU A 112 20.22 -16.05 1.96
CA GLU A 112 19.46 -16.37 3.17
C GLU A 112 19.85 -15.44 4.33
N PRO A 113 18.88 -14.96 5.12
CA PRO A 113 19.16 -14.19 6.33
C PRO A 113 19.97 -15.02 7.34
N TYR A 114 20.66 -14.35 8.26
CA TYR A 114 21.39 -15.01 9.34
C TYR A 114 20.45 -15.55 10.43
N VAL A 115 19.34 -14.86 10.64
CA VAL A 115 18.34 -15.20 11.64
C VAL A 115 16.97 -15.10 10.99
N THR A 116 16.17 -16.14 11.14
CA THR A 116 14.76 -16.16 10.76
C THR A 116 13.92 -16.20 12.01
N VAL A 117 12.92 -15.33 12.07
CA VAL A 117 11.89 -15.34 13.11
C VAL A 117 10.56 -15.26 12.39
N THR A 118 9.64 -16.15 12.70
CA THR A 118 8.30 -16.12 12.11
C THR A 118 7.32 -15.56 13.13
N ILE A 119 6.66 -14.46 12.79
CA ILE A 119 5.66 -13.79 13.63
C ILE A 119 4.34 -13.80 12.85
N PRO A 120 3.54 -14.88 12.96
CA PRO A 120 2.31 -14.98 12.19
C PRO A 120 1.37 -13.83 12.53
N PRO A 121 0.74 -13.19 11.52
CA PRO A 121 -0.20 -12.11 11.76
C PRO A 121 -1.40 -12.61 12.56
N LEU A 122 -1.92 -11.76 13.46
CA LEU A 122 -3.08 -12.09 14.31
C LEU A 122 -4.28 -12.60 13.50
N PHE A 123 -4.55 -11.95 12.37
CA PHE A 123 -5.57 -12.35 11.40
C PHE A 123 -5.08 -11.97 10.00
N ASN A 124 -5.64 -12.56 8.95
CA ASN A 124 -5.40 -12.07 7.60
C ASN A 124 -6.09 -10.70 7.37
N VAL A 125 -5.70 -10.02 6.29
CA VAL A 125 -6.21 -8.68 5.92
C VAL A 125 -7.74 -8.66 5.76
N MET A 126 -8.32 -9.69 5.15
CA MET A 126 -9.77 -9.76 4.90
C MET A 126 -10.57 -9.97 6.18
N THR A 127 -10.09 -10.82 7.08
CA THR A 127 -10.67 -11.04 8.41
C THR A 127 -10.60 -9.77 9.23
N ALA A 128 -9.46 -9.07 9.22
CA ALA A 128 -9.31 -7.78 9.90
C ALA A 128 -10.30 -6.74 9.36
N LEU A 129 -10.47 -6.65 8.04
CA LEU A 129 -11.44 -5.75 7.40
C LEU A 129 -12.87 -6.08 7.85
N MET A 130 -13.29 -7.34 7.74
CA MET A 130 -14.65 -7.76 8.12
C MET A 130 -14.94 -7.50 9.60
N LEU A 131 -13.99 -7.83 10.48
CA LEU A 131 -14.12 -7.54 11.90
C LEU A 131 -14.22 -6.03 12.15
N ALA A 132 -13.39 -5.21 11.49
CA ALA A 132 -13.42 -3.77 11.64
C ALA A 132 -14.75 -3.15 11.20
N PHE A 133 -15.33 -3.64 10.10
CA PHE A 133 -16.64 -3.20 9.63
C PHE A 133 -17.75 -3.57 10.61
N ILE A 134 -17.78 -4.82 11.08
CA ILE A 134 -18.79 -5.30 12.05
C ILE A 134 -18.68 -4.50 13.35
N MET A 135 -17.46 -4.31 13.88
CA MET A 135 -17.22 -3.55 15.10
C MET A 135 -17.57 -2.07 14.92
N GLY A 136 -17.09 -1.43 13.85
CA GLY A 136 -17.37 -0.01 13.61
C GLY A 136 -18.87 0.29 13.44
N LEU A 137 -19.57 -0.50 12.61
CA LEU A 137 -21.03 -0.37 12.44
C LEU A 137 -21.79 -0.73 13.72
N GLY A 138 -21.38 -1.80 14.40
CA GLY A 138 -21.98 -2.26 15.65
C GLY A 138 -21.87 -1.23 16.77
N ILE A 139 -20.69 -0.63 16.95
CA ILE A 139 -20.45 0.45 17.92
C ILE A 139 -21.37 1.64 17.62
N SER A 140 -21.40 2.08 16.36
CA SER A 140 -22.25 3.21 15.93
C SER A 140 -23.75 2.93 16.16
N ALA A 141 -24.22 1.71 15.85
CA ALA A 141 -25.62 1.33 15.99
C ALA A 141 -26.05 1.12 17.45
N THR A 142 -25.19 0.53 18.28
CA THR A 142 -25.50 0.17 19.67
C THR A 142 -25.13 1.25 20.69
N ARG A 143 -24.38 2.27 20.29
CA ARG A 143 -23.85 3.33 21.17
C ARG A 143 -22.93 2.79 22.27
N ALA A 144 -22.10 1.81 21.92
CA ALA A 144 -21.14 1.21 22.84
C ALA A 144 -19.95 2.15 23.09
N GLU A 145 -20.13 3.18 23.93
CA GLU A 145 -19.11 4.20 24.21
C GLU A 145 -17.78 3.61 24.69
N GLY A 146 -17.83 2.55 25.51
CA GLY A 146 -16.62 1.84 25.97
C GLY A 146 -15.85 1.19 24.83
N LEU A 147 -16.54 0.58 23.86
CA LEU A 147 -15.91 -0.03 22.69
C LEU A 147 -15.41 1.02 21.70
N GLN A 148 -16.11 2.15 21.57
CA GLN A 148 -15.63 3.28 20.79
C GLN A 148 -14.32 3.82 21.35
N LYS A 149 -14.26 4.06 22.66
CA LYS A 149 -13.05 4.51 23.33
C LYS A 149 -11.90 3.52 23.18
N LEU A 150 -12.17 2.21 23.27
CA LEU A 150 -11.17 1.18 23.02
C LEU A 150 -10.66 1.22 21.58
N ALA A 151 -11.55 1.39 20.59
CA ALA A 151 -11.16 1.48 19.18
C ALA A 151 -10.27 2.72 18.93
N ASP A 152 -10.65 3.87 19.50
CA ASP A 152 -9.89 5.12 19.39
C ASP A 152 -8.52 5.01 20.07
N GLN A 153 -8.46 4.51 21.31
CA GLN A 153 -7.20 4.32 22.02
C GLN A 153 -6.30 3.28 21.36
N GLY A 154 -6.88 2.20 20.84
CA GLY A 154 -6.14 1.21 20.04
C GLY A 154 -5.57 1.84 18.77
N ARG A 155 -6.33 2.68 18.07
CA ARG A 155 -5.84 3.43 16.90
C ARG A 155 -4.66 4.31 17.28
N ASP A 156 -4.74 5.02 18.40
CA ASP A 156 -3.68 5.92 18.87
C ASP A 156 -2.39 5.15 19.25
N ILE A 157 -2.51 3.97 19.88
CA ILE A 157 -1.36 3.07 20.16
C ILE A 157 -0.69 2.64 18.85
N ILE A 158 -1.48 2.21 17.87
CA ILE A 158 -0.97 1.78 16.58
C ILE A 158 -0.37 2.96 15.79
N GLN A 159 -0.96 4.16 15.89
CA GLN A 159 -0.40 5.37 15.31
C GLN A 159 0.98 5.69 15.92
N TRP A 160 1.12 5.58 17.25
CA TRP A 160 2.41 5.77 17.91
C TRP A 160 3.44 4.75 17.43
N LEU A 161 3.06 3.47 17.32
CA LEU A 161 3.93 2.41 16.79
C LEU A 161 4.37 2.73 15.35
N LEU A 162 3.45 3.20 14.51
CA LEU A 162 3.75 3.62 13.15
C LEU A 162 4.80 4.74 13.11
N GLU A 163 4.55 5.82 13.85
CA GLU A 163 5.39 7.02 13.81
C GLU A 163 6.76 6.83 14.45
N LYS A 164 6.84 6.02 15.51
CA LYS A 164 8.06 5.84 16.31
C LYS A 164 8.90 4.64 15.91
N ALA A 165 8.28 3.56 15.43
CA ALA A 165 9.00 2.35 15.05
C ALA A 165 8.97 2.11 13.54
N ILE A 166 7.78 2.01 12.94
CA ILE A 166 7.65 1.54 11.55
C ILE A 166 8.23 2.56 10.56
N ILE A 167 7.71 3.79 10.54
CA ILE A 167 8.10 4.82 9.56
C ILE A 167 9.61 5.13 9.60
N PRO A 168 10.27 5.25 10.76
CA PRO A 168 11.71 5.46 10.82
C PRO A 168 12.54 4.29 10.29
N LEU A 169 12.07 3.05 10.43
CA LEU A 169 12.77 1.84 9.96
C LEU A 169 12.47 1.48 8.49
N LEU A 170 11.37 1.98 7.92
CA LEU A 170 11.00 1.74 6.52
C LEU A 170 12.13 1.97 5.50
N PRO A 171 12.95 3.05 5.60
CA PRO A 171 14.09 3.23 4.68
C PRO A 171 15.12 2.10 4.74
N VAL A 172 15.37 1.55 5.93
CA VAL A 172 16.32 0.43 6.13
C VAL A 172 15.74 -0.86 5.58
N TYR A 173 14.46 -1.11 5.82
CA TYR A 173 13.74 -2.23 5.22
C TYR A 173 13.81 -2.19 3.69
N ILE A 174 13.51 -1.04 3.09
CA ILE A 174 13.59 -0.83 1.64
C ILE A 174 15.02 -1.04 1.15
N ALA A 175 16.03 -0.53 1.85
CA ALA A 175 17.42 -0.79 1.51
C ALA A 175 17.73 -2.29 1.49
N GLY A 176 17.23 -3.06 2.46
CA GLY A 176 17.39 -4.52 2.49
C GLY A 176 16.69 -5.22 1.31
N VAL A 177 15.45 -4.82 0.97
CA VAL A 177 14.73 -5.35 -0.21
C VAL A 177 15.52 -5.13 -1.50
N PHE A 178 16.01 -3.90 -1.71
CA PHE A 178 16.76 -3.58 -2.93
C PHE A 178 18.17 -4.18 -2.94
N ALA A 179 18.80 -4.35 -1.77
CA ALA A 179 20.08 -5.04 -1.66
C ALA A 179 19.96 -6.54 -1.99
N GLU A 180 18.90 -7.19 -1.52
CA GLU A 180 18.57 -8.58 -1.86
C GLU A 180 18.39 -8.75 -3.38
N MET A 181 17.54 -7.90 -3.98
CA MET A 181 17.29 -7.93 -5.43
C MET A 181 18.54 -7.61 -6.26
N ALA A 182 19.39 -6.71 -5.77
CA ALA A 182 20.63 -6.33 -6.44
C ALA A 182 21.67 -7.46 -6.38
N ALA A 183 21.81 -8.12 -5.23
CA ALA A 183 22.67 -9.29 -5.08
C ALA A 183 22.17 -10.49 -5.91
N ALA A 184 20.85 -10.63 -6.07
CA ALA A 184 20.25 -11.64 -6.94
C ALA A 184 20.34 -11.29 -8.44
N GLY A 185 20.84 -10.11 -8.81
CA GLY A 185 20.96 -9.66 -10.20
C GLY A 185 19.64 -9.26 -10.87
N THR A 186 18.52 -9.22 -10.13
CA THR A 186 17.18 -8.96 -10.68
C THR A 186 16.77 -7.49 -10.61
N VAL A 187 17.50 -6.66 -9.85
CA VAL A 187 17.07 -5.31 -9.50
C VAL A 187 16.73 -4.39 -10.68
N PHE A 188 17.55 -4.39 -11.73
CA PHE A 188 17.34 -3.51 -12.90
C PHE A 188 16.15 -3.95 -13.75
N VAL A 189 15.97 -5.27 -13.92
CA VAL A 189 14.82 -5.84 -14.63
C VAL A 189 13.55 -5.50 -13.87
N THR A 190 13.54 -5.71 -12.56
CA THR A 190 12.38 -5.40 -11.72
C THR A 190 12.07 -3.91 -11.70
N LEU A 191 13.07 -3.03 -11.58
CA LEU A 191 12.85 -1.58 -11.64
C LEU A 191 12.29 -1.12 -12.98
N ARG A 192 12.76 -1.69 -14.10
CA ARG A 192 12.22 -1.37 -15.43
C ARG A 192 10.76 -1.79 -15.55
N THR A 193 10.45 -3.03 -15.18
CA THR A 193 9.07 -3.56 -15.21
C THR A 193 8.17 -2.77 -14.28
N PHE A 194 8.61 -2.51 -13.05
CA PHE A 194 7.86 -1.71 -12.08
C PHE A 194 7.63 -0.28 -12.57
N GLY A 195 8.62 0.36 -13.19
CA GLY A 195 8.50 1.71 -13.74
C GLY A 195 7.45 1.79 -14.86
N VAL A 196 7.42 0.81 -15.77
CA VAL A 196 6.39 0.72 -16.82
C VAL A 196 5.01 0.54 -16.20
N VAL A 197 4.86 -0.39 -15.25
CA VAL A 197 3.58 -0.66 -14.58
C VAL A 197 3.12 0.56 -13.78
N LEU A 198 4.02 1.25 -13.08
CA LEU A 198 3.73 2.47 -12.32
C LEU A 198 3.26 3.60 -13.24
N ALA A 199 3.96 3.85 -14.35
CA ALA A 199 3.57 4.86 -15.32
C ALA A 199 2.17 4.57 -15.88
N MET A 200 1.90 3.31 -16.26
CA MET A 200 0.59 2.87 -16.71
C MET A 200 -0.49 3.08 -15.64
N ALA A 201 -0.20 2.73 -14.38
CA ALA A 201 -1.14 2.92 -13.27
C ALA A 201 -1.48 4.41 -13.05
N VAL A 202 -0.48 5.30 -13.10
CA VAL A 202 -0.69 6.75 -12.98
C VAL A 202 -1.54 7.27 -14.15
N ILE A 203 -1.29 6.83 -15.38
CA ILE A 203 -2.11 7.20 -16.54
C ILE A 203 -3.56 6.73 -16.34
N LEU A 204 -3.75 5.49 -15.92
CA LEU A 204 -5.09 4.94 -15.65
C LEU A 204 -5.81 5.66 -14.50
N HIS A 205 -5.09 6.09 -13.45
CA HIS A 205 -5.65 6.95 -12.41
C HIS A 205 -6.20 8.25 -13.01
N TRP A 206 -5.44 8.90 -13.89
CA TRP A 206 -5.90 10.13 -14.55
C TRP A 206 -7.08 9.89 -15.49
N VAL A 207 -7.06 8.83 -16.29
CA VAL A 207 -8.20 8.44 -17.15
C VAL A 207 -9.45 8.22 -16.30
N TRP A 208 -9.31 7.53 -15.17
CA TRP A 208 -10.44 7.26 -14.27
C TRP A 208 -10.96 8.52 -13.58
N ILE A 209 -10.07 9.38 -13.07
CA ILE A 209 -10.43 10.68 -12.48
C ILE A 209 -11.18 11.54 -13.52
N VAL A 210 -10.64 11.69 -14.73
CA VAL A 210 -11.29 12.47 -15.79
C VAL A 210 -12.67 11.90 -16.09
N THR A 211 -12.82 10.57 -16.17
CA THR A 211 -14.11 9.91 -16.41
C THR A 211 -15.11 10.22 -15.30
N LEU A 212 -14.76 9.98 -14.04
CA LEU A 212 -15.66 10.19 -12.90
C LEU A 212 -16.09 11.65 -12.76
N PHE A 213 -15.14 12.58 -12.86
CA PHE A 213 -15.43 14.00 -12.70
C PHE A 213 -16.15 14.61 -13.91
N SER A 214 -15.99 14.04 -15.10
CA SER A 214 -16.81 14.39 -16.26
C SER A 214 -18.26 13.97 -16.07
N ILE A 215 -18.50 12.74 -15.63
CA ILE A 215 -19.86 12.25 -15.32
C ILE A 215 -20.50 13.08 -14.20
N ALA A 216 -19.75 13.40 -13.15
CA ALA A 216 -20.23 14.23 -12.05
C ALA A 216 -20.54 15.67 -12.49
N GLY A 217 -19.67 16.28 -13.29
CA GLY A 217 -19.87 17.63 -13.82
C GLY A 217 -21.11 17.73 -14.71
N LEU A 218 -21.32 16.75 -15.61
CA LEU A 218 -22.50 16.67 -16.46
C LEU A 218 -23.81 16.58 -15.64
N ARG A 219 -23.83 15.81 -14.55
CA ARG A 219 -25.02 15.66 -13.69
C ARG A 219 -25.31 16.87 -12.81
N THR A 220 -24.27 17.60 -12.41
CA THR A 220 -24.38 18.71 -11.44
C THR A 220 -24.37 20.09 -12.09
N GLY A 221 -24.22 20.16 -13.42
CA GLY A 221 -24.09 21.41 -14.16
C GLY A 221 -22.78 22.17 -13.88
N GLN A 222 -21.80 21.52 -13.25
CA GLN A 222 -20.51 22.11 -12.91
C GLN A 222 -19.45 21.71 -13.95
N SER A 223 -18.49 22.60 -14.20
CA SER A 223 -17.36 22.30 -15.08
C SER A 223 -16.50 21.14 -14.49
N PRO A 224 -16.29 20.03 -15.23
CA PRO A 224 -15.42 18.94 -14.80
C PRO A 224 -13.99 19.41 -14.47
N VAL A 225 -13.46 20.35 -15.24
CA VAL A 225 -12.12 20.92 -15.05
C VAL A 225 -12.02 21.61 -13.69
N ARG A 226 -13.06 22.35 -13.29
CA ARG A 226 -13.11 22.99 -11.97
C ARG A 226 -13.11 21.95 -10.86
N LEU A 227 -13.88 20.87 -11.00
CA LEU A 227 -13.95 19.82 -10.00
C LEU A 227 -12.61 19.08 -9.85
N ILE A 228 -11.95 18.74 -10.97
CA ILE A 228 -10.62 18.08 -10.95
C ILE A 228 -9.59 18.99 -10.30
N ARG A 229 -9.57 20.29 -10.65
CA ARG A 229 -8.62 21.26 -10.08
C ARG A 229 -8.75 21.35 -8.56
N ASN A 230 -9.96 21.26 -8.02
CA ASN A 230 -10.20 21.27 -6.58
C ASN A 230 -9.71 19.99 -5.89
N MET A 231 -9.67 18.86 -6.60
CA MET A 231 -9.18 17.58 -6.05
C MET A 231 -7.65 17.45 -6.09
N LEU A 232 -6.96 18.21 -6.94
CA LEU A 232 -5.50 18.10 -7.13
C LEU A 232 -4.69 18.09 -5.83
N PRO A 233 -4.92 18.99 -4.85
CA PRO A 233 -4.15 18.98 -3.60
C PRO A 233 -4.30 17.66 -2.83
N ALA A 234 -5.50 17.09 -2.81
CA ALA A 234 -5.76 15.80 -2.17
C ALA A 234 -5.12 14.65 -2.95
N TYR A 235 -5.18 14.69 -4.29
CA TYR A 235 -4.53 13.69 -5.15
C TYR A 235 -3.01 13.64 -4.93
N PHE A 236 -2.33 14.80 -4.95
CA PHE A 236 -0.88 14.85 -4.72
C PHE A 236 -0.47 14.58 -3.27
N THR A 237 -1.39 14.70 -2.32
CA THR A 237 -1.14 14.27 -0.93
C THR A 237 -1.22 12.74 -0.80
N ALA A 238 -2.05 12.10 -1.63
CA ALA A 238 -2.26 10.65 -1.61
C ALA A 238 -1.27 9.86 -2.48
N LEU A 239 -0.72 10.47 -3.55
CA LEU A 239 0.29 9.89 -4.45
C LEU A 239 1.69 9.95 -3.83
#